data_AF-A0A842KZG0-F1
#
_entry.id   AF-A0A842KZG0-F1
#
_cell.length_a   1.000
_cell.length_b   1.000
_cell.length_c   1.000
_cell.angle_alpha   90.00
_cell.angle_beta   90.00
_cell.angle_gamma   90.00
#
_symmetry.space_group_name_H-M   'P 1'
#
loop_
_entity.id
_entity.type
_entity.pdbx_description
1 polymer ?
#
loop_
_entity_poly.entity_id
_entity_poly.type
_entity_poly.pdbx_seq_one_letter_code
_entity_poly.pdbx_strand_id
1 'polypeptide(L)' 'MQEHISMNEVTYQDYLQFIRKHEYVIIDNVKLEIGRKWFIETYNPTNFKPETTTVWSFPYRGKWATHYLNSKYRGNWA' A
#
# COMPACT_ATOMS: atom_id res chain seq x y z
N MET A 1 21.11 -26.99 -6.38
CA MET A 1 20.85 -26.08 -7.52
C MET A 1 19.82 -25.09 -7.05
N GLN A 2 20.12 -23.81 -7.11
CA GLN A 2 19.20 -22.77 -6.68
C GLN A 2 18.28 -22.45 -7.86
N GLU A 3 16.99 -22.73 -7.72
CA GLU A 3 16.01 -22.37 -8.75
C GLU A 3 15.87 -20.85 -8.76
N HIS A 4 16.28 -20.24 -9.87
CA HIS A 4 16.11 -18.83 -10.10
C HIS A 4 14.78 -18.59 -10.80
N ILE A 5 13.94 -17.75 -10.22
CA ILE A 5 12.69 -17.33 -10.85
C ILE A 5 13.05 -16.33 -11.96
N SER A 6 12.66 -16.62 -13.20
CA SER A 6 12.78 -15.66 -14.30
C SER A 6 11.91 -14.45 -14.02
N MET A 7 12.48 -13.25 -14.14
CA MET A 7 11.69 -12.02 -14.12
C MET A 7 10.74 -12.01 -15.31
N ASN A 8 9.46 -11.78 -15.04
CA ASN A 8 8.42 -11.61 -16.04
C ASN A 8 7.71 -10.27 -15.78
N GLU A 9 7.25 -9.62 -16.85
CA GLU A 9 6.42 -8.43 -16.72
C GLU A 9 5.06 -8.81 -16.11
N VAL A 10 4.62 -8.03 -15.12
CA VAL A 10 3.28 -8.17 -14.53
C VAL A 10 2.40 -7.08 -15.12
N THR A 11 1.35 -7.48 -15.83
CA THR A 11 0.45 -6.56 -16.51
C THR A 11 -0.78 -6.23 -15.67
N TYR A 12 -1.54 -5.22 -16.09
CA TYR A 12 -2.83 -4.89 -15.47
C TYR A 12 -3.87 -6.02 -15.59
N GLN A 13 -3.82 -6.79 -16.69
CA GLN A 13 -4.72 -7.94 -16.86
C GLN A 13 -4.42 -9.05 -15.86
N ASP A 14 -3.14 -9.28 -15.56
CA ASP A 14 -2.73 -10.25 -14.54
C ASP A 14 -3.26 -9.84 -13.16
N TYR A 15 -3.17 -8.55 -12.82
CA TYR A 15 -3.78 -8.01 -11.60
C TYR A 15 -5.30 -8.26 -11.56
N LEU A 16 -6.03 -7.96 -12.64
CA LEU A 16 -7.48 -8.19 -12.71
C LEU A 16 -7.84 -9.67 -12.56
N GLN A 17 -7.05 -10.58 -13.13
CA GLN A 17 -7.23 -12.02 -12.93
C GLN A 17 -6.92 -12.44 -11.49
N PHE A 18 -5.90 -11.83 -10.88
CA PHE A 18 -5.46 -12.14 -9.53
C PHE A 18 -6.53 -11.78 -8.49
N ILE A 19 -7.07 -10.56 -8.54
CA ILE A 19 -8.10 -10.09 -7.58
C ILE A 19 -9.43 -10.83 -7.71
N ARG A 20 -9.68 -11.53 -8.82
CA ARG A 20 -10.88 -12.38 -8.97
C ARG A 20 -10.80 -13.67 -8.17
N LYS A 21 -9.57 -14.14 -7.88
CA LYS A 21 -9.32 -15.39 -7.16
C LYS A 21 -8.88 -15.16 -5.72
N HIS A 22 -8.38 -13.96 -5.41
CA HIS A 22 -7.78 -13.63 -4.12
C HIS A 22 -8.41 -12.35 -3.56
N GLU A 23 -8.94 -12.43 -2.34
CA GLU A 23 -9.53 -11.29 -1.63
C GLU A 23 -8.51 -10.57 -0.73
N TYR A 24 -7.38 -11.22 -0.44
CA TYR A 24 -6.31 -10.68 0.38
C TYR A 24 -4.95 -11.26 -0.03
N VAL A 25 -3.90 -10.54 0.34
CA VAL A 25 -2.51 -11.02 0.34
C VAL A 25 -1.96 -10.97 1.76
N ILE A 26 -0.96 -11.80 2.03
CA ILE A 26 -0.21 -11.73 3.28
C ILE A 26 1.19 -11.25 2.92
N ILE A 27 1.62 -10.16 3.53
CA ILE A 27 3.00 -9.65 3.42
C ILE A 27 3.58 -9.70 4.82
N ASP A 28 4.69 -10.42 5.00
CA ASP A 28 5.21 -10.86 6.28
C ASP A 28 4.11 -11.56 7.11
N ASN A 29 3.66 -10.92 8.19
CA ASN A 29 2.60 -11.40 9.07
C ASN A 29 1.33 -10.52 8.99
N VAL A 30 1.25 -9.63 8.00
CA VAL A 30 0.14 -8.69 7.85
C VAL A 30 -0.79 -9.12 6.72
N LYS A 31 -2.06 -9.35 7.05
CA LYS A 31 -3.13 -9.62 6.08
C LYS A 31 -3.65 -8.31 5.48
N LEU A 32 -3.53 -8.15 4.16
CA LEU A 32 -3.96 -6.98 3.41
C LEU A 32 -5.06 -7.35 2.43
N GLU A 33 -6.21 -6.70 2.54
CA GLU A 33 -7.36 -6.93 1.67
C GLU A 33 -7.15 -6.22 0.32
N ILE A 34 -7.46 -6.90 -0.79
CA ILE A 34 -7.28 -6.41 -2.16
C ILE A 34 -8.60 -6.52 -2.95
N GLY A 35 -8.66 -5.88 -4.12
CA GLY A 35 -9.82 -5.98 -5.02
C GLY A 35 -11.07 -5.21 -4.56
N ARG A 36 -11.07 -4.62 -3.36
CA ARG A 36 -12.18 -3.79 -2.88
C ARG A 36 -12.17 -2.41 -3.51
N LYS A 37 -13.37 -1.93 -3.85
CA LYS A 37 -13.58 -0.54 -4.26
C LYS A 37 -13.64 0.34 -3.02
N TRP A 38 -12.66 1.20 -2.86
CA TRP A 38 -12.63 2.19 -1.78
C TRP A 38 -13.38 3.44 -2.22
N PHE A 39 -14.36 3.86 -1.41
CA PHE A 39 -14.97 5.17 -1.58
C PHE A 39 -14.06 6.21 -0.92
N ILE A 40 -13.44 7.05 -1.75
CA ILE A 40 -12.53 8.10 -1.29
C ILE A 40 -13.33 9.39 -1.16
N GLU A 41 -13.59 9.81 0.07
CA GLU A 41 -14.29 11.08 0.35
C GLU A 41 -13.35 12.28 0.24
N THR A 42 -12.08 12.11 0.63
CA THR A 42 -11.06 13.17 0.65
C THR A 42 -9.73 12.62 0.15
N TYR A 43 -9.11 13.32 -0.80
CA TYR A 43 -7.82 12.91 -1.38
C TYR A 43 -6.63 13.32 -0.51
N ASN A 44 -6.73 14.50 0.11
CA ASN A 44 -5.69 15.08 0.96
C ASN A 44 -6.25 15.46 2.34
N PRO A 45 -5.39 15.61 3.35
CA PRO A 45 -5.78 16.12 4.65
C PRO A 45 -6.25 17.59 4.52
N THR A 46 -7.36 17.94 5.17
CA THR A 46 -7.93 19.30 5.11
C THR A 46 -7.02 20.36 5.74
N ASN A 47 -6.29 20.00 6.80
CA ASN A 47 -5.43 20.92 7.56
C ASN A 47 -3.95 20.52 7.47
N PHE A 48 -3.49 20.07 6.30
CA PHE A 48 -2.09 19.72 6.11
C PHE A 48 -1.20 20.97 6.28
N LYS A 49 -0.24 20.89 7.21
CA LYS A 49 0.78 21.93 7.39
C LYS A 49 2.14 21.31 7.07
N PRO A 50 2.89 21.86 6.09
CA PRO A 50 4.25 21.41 5.83
C PRO A 50 5.11 21.63 7.07
N GLU A 51 5.79 20.58 7.53
CA GLU A 51 6.79 20.73 8.58
C GLU A 51 8.10 21.24 7.95
N THR A 52 8.68 22.28 8.54
CA THR A 52 9.91 22.92 8.06
C THR A 52 11.18 22.25 8.58
N THR A 53 11.03 21.26 9.46
CA THR A 53 12.12 20.55 10.14
C THR A 53 12.07 19.06 9.83
N THR A 54 13.22 18.47 9.47
CA THR A 54 13.36 17.04 9.20
C THR A 54 13.58 16.26 10.49
N VAL A 55 12.49 15.91 11.17
CA VAL A 55 12.52 14.82 12.15
C VAL A 55 12.27 13.52 11.38
N TRP A 56 13.17 12.55 11.49
CA TRP A 56 13.10 11.24 10.79
C TRP A 56 11.88 10.38 11.17
N SER A 57 10.94 10.93 11.93
CA SER A 57 9.72 10.28 12.38
C SER A 57 8.65 11.34 12.52
N PHE A 58 7.86 11.54 11.46
CA PHE A 58 6.66 12.37 11.52
C PHE A 58 5.54 11.59 12.22
N PRO A 59 5.12 11.98 13.44
CA PRO A 59 4.08 11.25 14.18
C PRO A 59 2.70 11.40 13.52
N TYR A 60 2.44 12.51 12.80
CA TYR A 60 1.17 12.77 12.14
C TYR A 60 1.35 13.35 10.74
N ARG A 61 1.11 12.54 9.70
CA ARG A 61 1.26 12.93 8.27
C ARG A 61 -0.06 13.34 7.60
N GLY A 62 -1.14 13.42 8.38
CA GLY A 62 -2.49 13.64 7.88
C GLY A 62 -3.15 12.40 7.27
N LYS A 63 -4.47 12.51 7.03
CA LYS A 63 -5.34 11.45 6.48
C LYS A 63 -5.37 11.52 4.95
N TRP A 64 -4.41 10.85 4.31
CA TRP A 64 -4.37 10.73 2.85
C TRP A 64 -5.21 9.56 2.36
N ALA A 65 -5.82 9.69 1.18
CA ALA A 65 -6.60 8.60 0.57
C ALA A 65 -5.78 7.31 0.35
N THR A 66 -4.50 7.47 0.02
CA THR A 66 -3.56 6.35 -0.20
C THR A 66 -3.13 5.66 1.10
N HIS A 67 -3.40 6.25 2.27
CA HIS A 67 -2.94 5.70 3.55
C HIS A 67 -3.83 4.58 4.11
N TYR A 68 -4.95 4.26 3.46
CA TYR A 68 -5.86 3.22 3.96
C TYR A 68 -5.14 1.87 4.20
N LEU A 69 -4.41 1.34 3.20
CA LEU A 69 -3.60 0.13 3.37
C LEU A 69 -2.23 0.39 4.00
N ASN A 70 -1.65 1.58 3.77
CA ASN A 70 -0.34 1.99 4.29
C ASN A 70 -0.32 2.06 5.84
N SER A 71 -1.48 2.21 6.48
CA SER A 71 -1.62 2.13 7.94
C SER A 71 -1.47 0.71 8.49
N LYS A 72 -1.87 -0.32 7.73
CA LYS A 72 -1.80 -1.74 8.14
C LYS A 72 -0.43 -2.35 7.86
N TYR A 73 0.19 -1.96 6.75
CA TYR A 73 1.55 -2.38 6.40
C TYR A 73 2.34 -1.16 5.93
N ARG A 74 3.32 -0.77 6.74
CA ARG A 74 4.33 0.23 6.42
C ARG A 74 5.49 -0.53 5.81
N GLY A 75 5.58 -0.57 4.48
CA GLY A 75 6.75 -1.12 3.80
C GLY A 75 7.97 -0.23 4.03
N ASN A 76 8.52 -0.28 5.24
CA ASN A 76 9.85 0.22 5.51
C ASN A 76 10.80 -0.88 5.07
N TRP A 77 11.59 -0.62 4.04
CA TRP A 77 12.84 -1.36 3.87
C TRP A 77 13.78 -0.83 4.93
N ALA A 78 13.92 -1.58 6.02
CA ALA A 78 15.04 -1.48 6.95
C ALA A 78 16.15 -2.43 6.50
#